data_AF-A0A9E2ZFS7-F1
#
_entry.id   AF-A0A9E2ZFS7-F1
#
_cell.length_a   1.000
_cell.length_b   1.000
_cell.length_c   1.000
_cell.angle_alpha   90.00
_cell.angle_beta   90.00
_cell.angle_gamma   90.00
#
_symmetry.space_group_name_H-M   'P 1'
#
loop_
_entity.id
_entity.type
_entity.pdbx_description
1 polymer ?
#
loop_
_entity_poly.entity_id
_entity_poly.type
_entity_poly.pdbx_seq_one_letter_code
_entity_poly.pdbx_strand_id
1 'polypeptide(L)'
;MEIKDERLKGHLLSPEFFDAERYPEVVYESSSLTVNEGVLRSEGTLTVKDISTPVTATGRFAGPAVTLGDVEKIGIDLETTVDRETVGLQWNAPLPKGGFVLGPDVTISVTLELVLADDED
;
A
#
# COMPACT_ATOMS: atom_id res chain seq x y z
N MET A 1 -9.85 7.04 0.95
CA MET A 1 -10.16 5.69 1.48
C MET A 1 -11.63 5.38 1.28
N GLU A 2 -11.94 4.26 0.62
CA GLU A 2 -13.29 3.68 0.59
C GLU A 2 -13.42 2.73 1.78
N ILE A 3 -14.39 2.99 2.67
CA ILE A 3 -14.60 2.21 3.90
C ILE A 3 -16.08 1.84 3.93
N LYS A 4 -16.37 0.54 3.99
CA LYS A 4 -17.74 0.00 3.87
C LYS A 4 -18.65 0.40 5.04
N ASP A 5 -18.10 0.56 6.24
CA ASP A 5 -18.83 0.93 7.45
C ASP A 5 -18.57 2.40 7.79
N GLU A 6 -19.62 3.22 7.82
CA GLU A 6 -19.52 4.66 8.06
C GLU A 6 -19.07 5.01 9.50
N ARG A 7 -19.43 4.19 10.49
CA ARG A 7 -18.96 4.39 11.87
C ARG A 7 -17.48 4.10 12.00
N LEU A 8 -17.02 3.03 11.33
CA LEU A 8 -15.60 2.70 11.28
C LEU A 8 -14.81 3.78 10.54
N LYS A 9 -15.37 4.36 9.47
CA LYS A 9 -14.73 5.42 8.70
C LYS A 9 -14.33 6.60 9.57
N GLY A 10 -15.23 7.09 10.42
CA GLY A 10 -14.92 8.22 11.31
C GLY A 10 -13.76 7.92 12.25
N HIS A 11 -13.71 6.69 12.80
CA HIS A 11 -12.64 6.28 13.70
C HIS A 11 -11.29 6.10 12.98
N LEU A 12 -11.27 5.48 11.79
CA LEU A 12 -10.04 5.28 11.01
C LEU A 12 -9.40 6.60 10.57
N LEU A 13 -10.21 7.63 10.31
CA LEU A 13 -9.70 8.95 9.90
C LEU A 13 -9.28 9.83 11.08
N SER A 14 -9.63 9.46 12.31
CA SER A 14 -9.39 10.28 13.50
C SER A 14 -7.90 10.32 13.90
N PRO A 15 -7.50 11.26 14.79
CA PRO A 15 -6.16 11.31 15.35
C PRO A 15 -5.68 10.04 16.06
N GLU A 16 -6.61 9.18 16.53
CA GLU A 16 -6.28 7.91 17.17
C GLU A 16 -5.77 6.86 16.17
N PHE A 17 -6.05 7.03 14.88
CA PHE A 17 -5.67 6.10 13.82
C PHE A 17 -4.83 6.81 12.73
N PHE A 18 -5.38 7.06 11.53
CA PHE A 18 -4.61 7.66 10.42
C PHE A 18 -4.43 9.17 10.54
N ASP A 19 -5.25 9.88 11.33
CA ASP A 19 -5.13 11.32 11.52
C ASP A 19 -5.14 12.08 10.18
N ALA A 20 -6.11 11.73 9.34
CA ALA A 20 -6.12 12.08 7.92
C ALA A 20 -6.23 13.59 7.65
N GLU A 21 -6.67 14.39 8.62
CA GLU A 21 -6.65 15.86 8.51
C GLU A 21 -5.22 16.42 8.52
N ARG A 22 -4.31 15.81 9.29
CA ARG A 22 -2.90 16.22 9.36
C ARG A 22 -2.01 15.47 8.39
N TYR A 23 -2.35 14.21 8.11
CA TYR A 23 -1.61 13.32 7.23
C TYR A 23 -2.55 12.76 6.15
N PRO A 24 -2.82 13.54 5.08
CA PRO A 24 -3.83 13.19 4.07
C PRO A 24 -3.41 12.00 3.20
N GLU A 25 -2.14 11.62 3.23
CA GLU A 25 -1.54 10.63 2.34
C GLU A 25 -0.80 9.53 3.12
N VAL A 26 -0.82 8.33 2.54
CA VAL A 26 0.12 7.26 2.84
C VAL A 26 1.01 7.14 1.61
N VAL A 27 2.32 7.25 1.81
CA VAL A 27 3.28 7.37 0.70
C VAL A 27 4.16 6.14 0.67
N TYR A 28 4.36 5.58 -0.52
CA TYR A 28 5.40 4.57 -0.75
C TYR A 28 6.38 5.08 -1.80
N GLU A 29 7.65 5.15 -1.44
CA GLU A 29 8.73 5.57 -2.34
C GLU A 29 9.65 4.36 -2.61
N SER A 30 9.63 3.87 -3.85
CA SER A 30 10.51 2.78 -4.26
C SER A 30 11.95 3.28 -4.42
N SER A 31 12.90 2.53 -3.86
CA SER A 31 14.33 2.76 -4.01
C SER A 31 14.97 1.76 -4.98
N SER A 32 14.33 0.62 -5.21
CA SER A 32 14.80 -0.42 -6.12
C SER A 32 13.65 -1.27 -6.65
N LEU A 33 13.70 -1.57 -7.95
CA LEU A 33 12.79 -2.50 -8.62
C LEU A 33 13.62 -3.55 -9.36
N THR A 34 13.31 -4.82 -9.13
CA THR A 34 13.95 -5.93 -9.82
C THR A 34 12.91 -6.91 -10.35
N VAL A 35 13.08 -7.35 -11.59
CA VAL A 35 12.24 -8.39 -12.20
C VAL A 35 13.12 -9.58 -12.53
N ASN A 36 12.74 -10.76 -12.03
CA ASN A 36 13.41 -12.02 -12.32
C ASN A 36 12.35 -13.07 -12.67
N GLU A 37 12.40 -13.61 -13.88
CA GLU A 37 11.45 -14.64 -14.35
C GLU A 37 9.97 -14.26 -14.13
N GLY A 38 9.63 -12.97 -14.31
CA GLY A 38 8.27 -12.43 -14.13
C GLY A 38 7.88 -12.12 -12.67
N VAL A 39 8.73 -12.45 -11.70
CA VAL A 39 8.58 -12.05 -10.30
C VAL A 39 9.15 -10.66 -10.12
N LEU A 40 8.32 -9.73 -9.66
CA LEU A 40 8.72 -8.37 -9.31
C LEU A 40 9.04 -8.30 -7.82
N ARG A 41 10.17 -7.69 -7.46
CA ARG A 41 10.50 -7.28 -6.10
C ARG A 41 10.78 -5.78 -6.08
N SER A 42 10.09 -5.09 -5.18
CA SER A 42 10.25 -3.65 -4.92
C SER A 42 10.74 -3.44 -3.50
N GLU A 43 11.84 -2.73 -3.34
CA GLU A 43 12.31 -2.23 -2.05
C GLU A 43 12.03 -0.73 -1.99
N GLY A 44 11.61 -0.24 -0.83
CA GLY A 44 11.26 1.17 -0.67
C GLY A 44 10.91 1.54 0.76
N THR A 45 10.46 2.77 0.93
CA THR A 45 10.02 3.31 2.22
C THR A 45 8.52 3.54 2.19
N LEU A 46 7.80 2.99 3.17
CA LEU A 46 6.40 3.27 3.44
C LEU A 46 6.32 4.31 4.55
N THR A 47 5.67 5.43 4.27
CA THR A 47 5.39 6.49 5.24
C THR A 47 3.91 6.52 5.58
N VAL A 48 3.62 6.33 6.86
CA VAL A 48 2.29 6.46 7.45
C VAL A 48 2.38 7.49 8.56
N LYS A 49 1.65 8.59 8.42
CA LYS A 49 1.77 9.76 9.28
C LYS A 49 3.19 10.33 9.26
N ASP A 50 3.86 10.37 10.40
CA ASP A 50 5.24 10.84 10.60
C ASP A 50 6.26 9.69 10.70
N ILE A 51 5.83 8.45 10.49
CA ILE A 51 6.68 7.26 10.59
C ILE A 51 6.99 6.69 9.21
N SER A 52 8.28 6.57 8.90
CA SER A 52 8.82 6.02 7.67
C SER A 52 9.52 4.70 7.94
N THR A 53 9.05 3.62 7.31
CA THR A 53 9.53 2.26 7.54
C THR A 53 9.98 1.62 6.22
N PRO A 54 11.18 1.04 6.14
CA PRO A 54 11.60 0.31 4.95
C PRO A 54 10.75 -0.95 4.78
N VAL A 55 10.20 -1.16 3.59
CA VAL A 55 9.38 -2.32 3.24
C VAL A 55 9.85 -2.94 1.95
N THR A 56 9.67 -4.25 1.85
CA THR A 56 9.85 -5.01 0.62
C THR A 56 8.50 -5.54 0.17
N ALA A 57 8.10 -5.21 -1.06
CA ALA A 57 6.94 -5.78 -1.71
C ALA A 57 7.38 -6.75 -2.81
N THR A 58 6.59 -7.80 -3.00
CA THR A 58 6.80 -8.79 -4.05
C THR A 58 5.52 -9.01 -4.83
N GLY A 59 5.64 -9.33 -6.11
CA GLY A 59 4.48 -9.67 -6.92
C GLY A 59 4.89 -9.99 -8.34
N ARG A 60 4.16 -9.46 -9.31
CA ARG A 60 4.28 -9.83 -10.73
C ARG A 60 4.43 -8.62 -11.60
N PHE A 61 5.22 -8.78 -12.65
CA PHE A 61 5.32 -7.85 -13.75
C PHE A 61 4.83 -8.54 -15.02
N ALA A 62 3.94 -7.88 -15.76
CA ALA A 62 3.39 -8.37 -17.01
C ALA A 62 3.55 -7.31 -18.12
N GLY A 63 4.00 -7.74 -19.30
CA GLY A 63 4.23 -6.87 -20.46
C GLY A 63 5.71 -6.54 -20.68
N PRO A 64 6.03 -5.51 -21.48
CA PRO A 64 5.08 -4.69 -22.23
C PRO A 64 4.27 -5.51 -23.26
N ALA A 65 3.04 -5.10 -23.50
CA ALA A 65 2.18 -5.68 -24.53
C ALA A 65 1.37 -4.59 -25.24
N VAL A 66 1.28 -4.67 -26.57
CA VAL A 66 0.41 -3.81 -27.38
C VAL A 66 -1.03 -4.27 -27.18
N THR A 67 -1.89 -3.36 -26.75
CA THR A 67 -3.31 -3.61 -26.49
C THR A 67 -4.17 -3.06 -27.62
N LEU A 68 -5.50 -3.23 -27.53
CA LEU A 68 -6.43 -2.67 -28.51
C LEU A 68 -6.24 -1.15 -28.61
N GLY A 69 -6.14 -0.64 -29.85
CA GLY A 69 -5.89 0.78 -30.11
C GLY A 69 -4.41 1.17 -30.20
N ASP A 70 -3.52 0.20 -30.41
CA ASP A 70 -2.07 0.39 -30.59
C ASP A 70 -1.37 1.05 -29.37
N VAL A 71 -1.97 0.90 -28.19
CA VAL A 71 -1.41 1.40 -26.92
C VAL A 71 -0.58 0.32 -26.24
N GLU A 72 0.69 0.62 -25.98
CA GLU A 72 1.57 -0.24 -25.18
C GLU A 72 1.26 -0.08 -23.68
N LYS A 73 1.11 -1.22 -23.00
CA LYS A 73 0.82 -1.27 -21.56
C LYS A 73 1.71 -2.23 -20.80
N ILE A 74 1.86 -1.96 -19.50
CA ILE A 74 2.40 -2.90 -18.50
C ILE A 74 1.39 -3.10 -17.36
N GLY A 75 1.45 -4.28 -16.75
CA GLY A 75 0.73 -4.64 -15.54
C GLY A 75 1.69 -4.90 -14.39
N ILE A 76 1.36 -4.38 -13.21
CA ILE A 76 2.14 -4.58 -11.98
C ILE A 76 1.19 -5.04 -10.88
N ASP A 77 1.52 -6.15 -10.25
CA ASP A 77 0.97 -6.55 -8.96
C ASP A 77 2.09 -6.51 -7.92
N LEU A 78 1.83 -5.90 -6.77
CA LEU A 78 2.73 -5.87 -5.63
C LEU A 78 1.95 -6.13 -4.35
N GLU A 79 2.55 -6.92 -3.45
CA GLU A 79 2.01 -7.17 -2.12
C GLU A 79 3.12 -7.13 -1.08
N THR A 80 2.79 -6.62 0.10
CA THR A 80 3.61 -6.73 1.31
C THR A 80 2.72 -6.86 2.53
N THR A 81 3.24 -7.42 3.62
CA THR A 81 2.59 -7.43 4.92
C THR A 81 3.47 -6.69 5.91
N VAL A 82 2.88 -5.72 6.61
CA VAL A 82 3.55 -4.90 7.62
C VAL A 82 2.88 -5.10 8.98
N ASP A 83 3.65 -4.92 10.05
CA ASP A 83 3.09 -4.76 11.38
C ASP A 83 2.58 -3.32 11.54
N ARG A 84 1.28 -3.15 11.74
CA ARG A 84 0.61 -1.84 11.89
C ARG A 84 1.22 -0.99 13.00
N GLU A 85 1.73 -1.61 14.04
CA GLU A 85 2.35 -0.91 15.16
C GLU A 85 3.69 -0.31 14.72
N THR A 86 4.49 -1.05 13.96
CA THR A 86 5.78 -0.57 13.44
C THR A 86 5.65 0.59 12.44
N VAL A 87 4.49 0.76 11.81
CA VAL A 87 4.17 1.88 10.91
C VAL A 87 3.34 2.97 11.60
N GLY A 88 3.21 2.94 12.93
CA GLY A 88 2.62 4.03 13.71
C GLY A 88 1.11 3.94 14.00
N LEU A 89 0.44 2.89 13.56
CA LEU A 89 -0.98 2.65 13.82
C LEU A 89 -1.14 1.83 15.11
N GLN A 90 -1.00 2.50 16.25
CA GLN A 90 -0.88 1.89 17.58
C GLN A 90 -2.21 1.51 18.25
N TRP A 91 -3.34 2.06 17.77
CA TRP A 91 -4.62 1.87 18.44
C TRP A 91 -5.00 0.39 18.59
N ASN A 92 -5.43 0.01 19.78
CA ASN A 92 -6.02 -1.30 20.02
C ASN A 92 -6.90 -1.26 21.28
N ALA A 93 -7.71 -2.29 21.48
CA ALA A 93 -8.54 -2.43 22.68
C ALA A 93 -8.45 -3.86 23.24
N PRO A 94 -8.43 -4.05 24.56
CA PRO A 94 -8.37 -5.39 25.16
C PRO A 94 -9.70 -6.14 25.00
N LEU A 95 -9.62 -7.45 24.79
CA LEU A 95 -10.80 -8.32 24.73
C LEU A 95 -11.13 -8.93 26.11
N PRO A 96 -12.42 -9.19 26.44
CA PRO A 96 -12.81 -9.74 27.74
C PRO A 96 -12.17 -11.09 28.11
N LYS A 97 -11.71 -11.85 27.11
CA LYS A 97 -11.06 -13.16 27.29
C LYS A 97 -9.54 -13.11 27.15
N GLY A 98 -8.95 -11.91 27.21
CA GLY A 98 -7.54 -11.68 26.94
C GLY A 98 -7.24 -11.47 25.46
N GLY A 99 -6.06 -10.91 25.18
CA GLY A 99 -5.68 -10.45 23.84
C GLY A 99 -6.29 -9.10 23.48
N PHE A 100 -6.19 -8.74 22.21
CA PHE A 100 -6.59 -7.44 21.69
C PHE A 100 -7.51 -7.56 20.47
N VAL A 101 -8.25 -6.48 20.17
CA VAL A 101 -9.24 -6.41 19.08
C VAL A 101 -8.58 -6.50 17.70
N LEU A 102 -7.43 -5.87 17.51
CA LEU A 102 -6.71 -5.87 16.23
C LEU A 102 -5.44 -6.72 16.30
N GLY A 103 -5.23 -7.53 15.26
CA GLY A 103 -3.94 -8.17 15.00
C GLY A 103 -2.87 -7.17 14.55
N PRO A 104 -1.58 -7.57 14.55
CA PRO A 104 -0.50 -6.70 14.10
C PRO A 104 -0.43 -6.61 12.57
N ASP A 105 -0.68 -7.71 11.86
CA ASP A 105 -0.42 -7.80 10.43
C ASP A 105 -1.45 -7.07 9.58
N VAL A 106 -0.97 -6.25 8.65
CA VAL A 106 -1.74 -5.58 7.60
C VAL A 106 -1.11 -5.89 6.25
N THR A 107 -1.87 -6.56 5.40
CA THR A 107 -1.48 -6.79 4.00
C THR A 107 -1.86 -5.58 3.15
N ILE A 108 -0.89 -5.09 2.39
CA ILE A 108 -1.04 -4.01 1.42
C ILE A 108 -0.81 -4.62 0.05
N SER A 109 -1.83 -4.57 -0.80
CA SER A 109 -1.77 -5.08 -2.17
C SER A 109 -2.10 -3.94 -3.14
N VAL A 110 -1.32 -3.84 -4.22
CA VAL A 110 -1.46 -2.82 -5.25
C VAL A 110 -1.48 -3.52 -6.60
N THR A 111 -2.47 -3.20 -7.42
CA THR A 111 -2.58 -3.63 -8.83
C THR A 111 -2.62 -2.39 -9.70
N LEU A 112 -1.69 -2.29 -10.64
CA LEU A 112 -1.55 -1.18 -11.58
C LEU A 112 -1.62 -1.68 -13.01
N GLU A 113 -2.28 -0.90 -13.86
CA GLU A 113 -2.15 -0.97 -15.31
C GLU A 113 -1.63 0.41 -15.77
N LEU A 114 -0.48 0.43 -16.45
CA LEU A 114 0.20 1.65 -16.85
C LEU A 114 0.33 1.67 -18.37
N VAL A 115 0.10 2.83 -18.98
CA VAL A 115 0.36 3.11 -20.39
C VAL A 115 1.70 3.83 -20.50
N LEU A 116 2.43 3.63 -21.60
CA LEU A 116 3.56 4.50 -21.92
C LEU A 116 3.02 5.92 -22.14
N ALA A 117 3.59 6.92 -21.47
CA ALA A 117 3.22 8.30 -21.73
C ALA A 117 3.71 8.69 -23.13
N ASP A 118 2.85 9.29 -23.95
CA ASP A 118 3.28 9.93 -25.19
C ASP A 118 4.13 11.16 -24.81
N ASP A 119 5.32 11.29 -25.41
CA ASP A 119 6.23 12.44 -25.28
C ASP A 119 5.67 13.72 -25.96
N GLU A 120 4.35 13.94 -25.97
CA GLU A 120 3.76 15.18 -26.48
C GLU A 120 3.75 16.26 -25.38
N ASP A 121 4.78 17.11 -25.42
CA ASP A 121 4.88 18.43 -24.75
C ASP A 121 3.80 19.43 -25.21
#